data_AF-A0A920HWL2-F1
#
_entry.id   AF-A0A920HWL2-F1
#
_cell.length_a   1.000
_cell.length_b   1.000
_cell.length_c   1.000
_cell.angle_alpha   90.00
_cell.angle_beta   90.00
_cell.angle_gamma   90.00
#
_symmetry.space_group_name_H-M   'P 1'
#
loop_
_entity.id
_entity.type
_entity.pdbx_description
1 polymer ?
#
loop_
_entity_poly.entity_id
_entity_poly.type
_entity_poly.pdbx_seq_one_letter_code
_entity_poly.pdbx_strand_id
1 'polypeptide(L)' 'MFLPIVHRSEMLGELMRLKQSIAIAGTHGKTTTTSLIAKMIEDNGMDPTIINGGIISSLNSNARLGNGNGWL' A
#
# COMPACT_ATOMS: atom_id res chain seq x y z
N MET A 1 6.55 2.40 -33.01
CA MET A 1 5.90 1.76 -31.85
C MET A 1 5.93 2.76 -30.70
N PHE A 2 4.79 3.08 -30.10
CA PHE A 2 4.70 4.05 -29.00
C PHE A 2 4.69 3.27 -27.68
N LEU A 3 5.58 3.61 -26.74
CA LEU A 3 5.60 3.04 -25.40
C LEU A 3 4.91 4.02 -24.45
N PRO A 4 3.80 3.65 -23.79
CA PRO A 4 3.11 4.54 -22.87
C PRO A 4 3.98 4.83 -21.64
N ILE A 5 4.08 6.12 -21.29
CA ILE A 5 4.78 6.61 -20.10
C ILE A 5 3.71 7.13 -19.15
N VAL A 6 3.71 6.63 -17.93
CA VAL A 6 2.69 6.90 -16.90
C VAL A 6 3.35 7.33 -15.61
N HIS A 7 2.72 8.24 -14.87
CA HIS A 7 3.24 8.65 -13.57
C HIS A 7 3.05 7.55 -12.53
N ARG A 8 4.00 7.41 -11.59
CA ARG A 8 3.92 6.43 -10.50
C ARG A 8 2.63 6.57 -9.68
N SER A 9 2.18 7.80 -9.45
CA SER A 9 0.94 8.09 -8.72
C SER A 9 -0.31 7.65 -9.49
N GLU A 10 -0.28 7.75 -10.81
CA GLU A 10 -1.37 7.31 -11.69
C GLU A 10 -1.47 5.78 -11.68
N MET A 11 -0.33 5.09 -11.84
CA MET A 11 -0.28 3.63 -11.71
C MET A 11 -0.72 3.14 -10.34
N LEU A 12 -0.32 3.83 -9.26
CA LEU A 12 -0.80 3.53 -7.92
C LEU A 12 -2.32 3.72 -7.81
N GLY A 13 -2.85 4.80 -8.38
CA GLY A 13 -4.30 5.07 -8.42
C GLY A 13 -5.07 3.97 -9.13
N GLU A 14 -4.55 3.45 -10.25
CA GLU A 14 -5.18 2.34 -10.96
C GLU A 14 -5.13 1.02 -10.18
N LEU A 15 -4.05 0.75 -9.45
CA LEU A 15 -4.00 -0.40 -8.52
C LEU A 15 -5.04 -0.27 -7.40
N MET A 16 -5.18 0.92 -6.83
CA MET A 16 -6.14 1.21 -5.76
C MET A 16 -7.60 1.16 -6.22
N ARG A 17 -7.88 1.43 -7.51
CA ARG A 17 -9.24 1.37 -8.06
C ARG A 17 -9.82 -0.05 -8.03
N LEU A 18 -8.96 -1.07 -8.11
CA LEU A 18 -9.36 -2.48 -8.23
C LEU A 18 -9.58 -3.17 -6.87
N LYS A 19 -9.29 -2.51 -5.75
CA LYS A 19 -9.29 -3.07 -4.39
C LYS A 19 -9.87 -2.06 -3.40
N GLN A 20 -10.42 -2.54 -2.29
CA GLN A 20 -10.66 -1.67 -1.14
C GLN A 20 -9.32 -1.16 -0.63
N SER A 21 -9.16 0.16 -0.62
CA SER A 21 -7.86 0.79 -0.40
C SER A 21 -7.91 1.83 0.72
N ILE A 22 -6.85 1.88 1.53
CA ILE A 22 -6.69 2.91 2.57
C ILE A 22 -5.52 3.84 2.21
N ALA A 23 -5.83 5.10 1.88
CA ALA A 23 -4.82 6.11 1.54
C ALA A 23 -4.40 6.93 2.77
N ILE A 24 -3.11 6.93 3.10
CA ILE A 24 -2.55 7.72 4.22
C ILE A 24 -1.78 8.94 3.70
N ALA A 25 -2.33 10.12 3.94
CA ALA A 25 -1.74 11.41 3.56
C ALA A 25 -1.33 12.25 4.78
N GLY A 26 -0.57 13.33 4.56
CA GLY A 26 -0.16 14.28 5.59
C GLY A 26 1.32 14.66 5.53
N THR A 27 1.72 15.71 6.25
CA THR A 27 3.10 16.21 6.24
C THR A 27 4.05 15.23 6.95
N HIS A 28 3.65 14.71 8.11
CA HIS A 28 4.43 13.78 8.93
C HIS A 28 3.62 12.53 9.30
N GLY A 29 4.29 11.49 9.80
CA GLY A 29 3.64 10.30 10.37
C GLY A 29 3.11 9.25 9.39
N LYS A 30 3.04 9.53 8.08
CA LYS A 30 2.49 8.64 7.04
C LYS A 30 3.00 7.19 7.13
N THR A 31 4.32 6.99 7.15
CA THR A 31 4.94 5.66 7.20
C THR A 31 4.56 4.89 8.46
N THR A 32 4.62 5.56 9.62
CA THR A 32 4.27 4.95 10.90
C THR A 32 2.80 4.57 10.95
N THR A 33 1.91 5.47 10.52
CA THR A 33 0.46 5.22 10.48
C THR A 33 0.11 4.09 9.50
N THR A 34 0.74 4.06 8.32
CA THR A 34 0.56 2.97 7.34
C THR A 34 0.95 1.62 7.95
N SER A 35 2.07 1.57 8.66
CA SER A 35 2.56 0.34 9.31
C SER A 35 1.63 -0.13 10.43
N LEU A 36 1.10 0.80 11.23
CA LEU A 36 0.17 0.49 12.31
C LEU A 36 -1.16 -0.09 11.77
N ILE A 37 -1.74 0.54 10.76
CA ILE A 37 -3.00 0.09 10.13
C ILE A 37 -2.80 -1.28 9.48
N ALA A 38 -1.71 -1.46 8.73
CA ALA A 38 -1.37 -2.74 8.13
C ALA A 38 -1.31 -3.86 9.19
N LYS A 39 -0.65 -3.59 10.33
CA LYS A 39 -0.55 -4.55 11.42
C LYS A 39 -1.91 -4.87 12.06
N MET A 40 -2.76 -3.87 12.25
CA MET A 40 -4.12 -4.10 12.76
C MET A 40 -4.96 -4.97 11.82
N ILE A 41 -4.84 -4.78 10.51
CA ILE A 41 -5.55 -5.59 9.52
C ILE A 41 -5.03 -7.03 9.52
N GLU A 42 -3.70 -7.21 9.57
CA GLU A 42 -3.07 -8.54 9.74
C GLU A 42 -3.54 -9.26 11.01
N ASP A 43 -3.55 -8.55 12.15
CA ASP A 43 -3.95 -9.12 13.44
C ASP A 43 -5.44 -9.52 13.49
N ASN A 44 -6.25 -8.98 12.59
CA ASN A 44 -7.63 -9.41 12.36
C ASN A 44 -7.75 -10.62 11.40
N GLY A 45 -6.64 -11.29 11.08
CA GLY A 45 -6.61 -12.49 10.24
C GLY A 45 -6.73 -12.23 8.75
N MET A 46 -6.56 -10.97 8.31
CA MET A 46 -6.52 -10.61 6.90
C MET A 46 -5.08 -10.53 6.38
N ASP A 47 -4.91 -10.60 5.06
CA ASP A 47 -3.59 -10.56 4.41
C ASP A 47 -3.51 -9.35 3.45
N PRO A 48 -3.30 -8.12 3.96
CA PRO A 48 -3.38 -6.90 3.15
C PRO A 48 -2.16 -6.75 2.25
N THR A 49 -2.39 -6.22 1.04
CA THR A 49 -1.31 -5.59 0.27
C THR A 49 -0.95 -4.24 0.89
N ILE A 50 0.34 -3.91 0.89
CA ILE A 50 0.87 -2.69 1.49
C ILE A 50 1.81 -2.04 0.47
N ILE A 51 1.61 -0.76 0.21
CA ILE A 51 2.50 0.06 -0.63
C ILE A 51 2.85 1.33 0.13
N ASN A 52 4.13 1.51 0.46
CA ASN A 52 4.63 2.68 1.18
C ASN A 52 5.72 3.42 0.40
N GLY A 53 5.83 4.72 0.65
CA GLY A 53 6.86 5.59 0.07
C GLY A 53 8.26 5.40 0.67
N GLY A 54 8.40 4.59 1.71
CA GLY A 54 9.67 4.26 2.37
C GLY A 54 9.65 2.84 2.95
N ILE A 55 10.82 2.37 3.40
CA ILE A 55 10.97 1.02 3.97
C ILE A 55 10.17 0.91 5.27
N ILE A 56 9.35 -0.12 5.38
CA ILE A 56 8.67 -0.50 6.62
C ILE A 56 9.61 -1.47 7.35
N SER A 57 10.12 -1.06 8.51
CA SER A 57 11.12 -1.81 9.26
C SER A 57 10.66 -3.23 9.64
N SER A 58 9.37 -3.41 9.93
CA SER A 58 8.80 -4.72 10.26
C SER A 58 8.66 -5.67 9.06
N LEU A 59 8.64 -5.14 7.83
CA LEU A 59 8.53 -5.91 6.59
C LEU A 59 9.86 -6.01 5.84
N ASN A 60 10.88 -5.27 6.28
CA ASN A 60 12.15 -5.05 5.59
C ASN A 60 11.98 -4.73 4.09
N SER A 61 10.86 -4.07 3.75
CA SER A 61 10.43 -3.75 2.39
C SER A 61 9.54 -2.52 2.41
N ASN A 62 9.48 -1.77 1.31
CA ASN A 62 8.53 -0.68 1.12
C ASN A 62 7.18 -1.16 0.57
N ALA A 63 7.08 -2.42 0.15
CA ALA A 63 5.84 -3.01 -0.31
C ALA A 63 5.75 -4.50 0.08
N ARG A 64 4.53 -4.96 0.33
CA ARG A 64 4.20 -6.38 0.51
C ARG A 64 2.94 -6.66 -0.29
N LEU A 65 2.98 -7.69 -1.12
CA LEU A 65 1.77 -8.18 -1.79
C LEU A 65 1.08 -9.17 -0.85
N GLY A 66 -0.14 -8.86 -0.43
CA GLY A 66 -0.98 -9.75 0.35
C GLY A 66 -1.91 -10.57 -0.55
N ASN A 67 -2.28 -11.76 -0.11
CA ASN A 67 -3.23 -12.65 -0.81
C ASN A 67 -4.67 -12.45 -0.36
N GLY A 68 -4.94 -11.49 0.53
CA GLY A 68 -6.28 -11.19 1.02
C GLY A 68 -7.20 -10.74 -0.11
N ASN A 69 -8.39 -11.33 -0.17
CA ASN A 69 -9.40 -10.91 -1.13
C ASN A 69 -9.90 -9.49 -0.76
N GLY A 70 -9.40 -8.49 -1.48
CA GLY A 70 -10.02 -7.17 -1.55
C GLY A 70 -9.23 -6.00 -0.96
N TRP A 71 -8.07 -6.20 -0.31
CA TRP A 71 -7.36 -5.10 0.38
C TRP A 71 -6.06 -4.66 -0.31
N LEU A 72 -5.89 -3.35 -0.46
CA LEU A 72 -4.67 -2.67 -0.93
C LEU A 72 -4.32 -1.42 -0.11
#